data_AF-A0A443SE04-F1
#
_entry.id   AF-A0A443SE04-F1
#
_cell.length_a   1.000
_cell.length_b   1.000
_cell.length_c   1.000
_cell.angle_alpha   90.00
_cell.angle_beta   90.00
_cell.angle_gamma   90.00
#
_symmetry.space_group_name_H-M   'P 1'
#
loop_
_entity.id
_entity.type
_entity.pdbx_description
1 polymer ?
#
loop_
_entity_poly.entity_id
_entity_poly.type
_entity_poly.pdbx_seq_one_letter_code
_entity_poly.pdbx_strand_id
1 'polypeptide(L)'
;MKKVYENVDDIDLFTGGIAEKPVHGGSVGPTFACVLGLQFQKLKKCDRFWFETSDPFVRFTESQLTEIRKISFAKIICENSDSINLIQRQVMDLPDSFLNPRSLCHNLPSIDLNAWKEITSTCEISTSNHVEVGKSMRKSPCVMCVCTKEGSQCSSMRVTNCFTLLTIYSMQEIVNDSVCKVQCAFVLRLAPKVNLNSNSNAFSRRSTNLFV
;
A
#
# COMPACT_ATOMS: atom_id res chain seq x y z
N MET A 1 2.47 -23.28 50.19
CA MET A 1 1.11 -23.70 49.82
C MET A 1 0.31 -24.19 51.02
N LYS A 2 0.60 -25.35 51.63
CA LYS A 2 -0.18 -25.94 52.75
C LYS A 2 -0.39 -25.09 54.02
N LYS A 3 0.36 -23.99 54.20
CA LYS A 3 0.19 -23.07 55.34
C LYS A 3 -0.88 -22.00 55.10
N VAL A 4 -1.30 -21.82 53.85
CA VAL A 4 -2.21 -20.74 53.43
C VAL A 4 -3.54 -21.32 52.92
N TYR A 5 -3.47 -22.41 52.15
CA TYR A 5 -4.65 -23.11 51.63
C TYR A 5 -4.88 -24.41 52.39
N GLU A 6 -6.12 -24.66 52.79
CA GLU A 6 -6.55 -25.88 53.48
C GLU A 6 -6.65 -27.05 52.51
N ASN A 7 -7.29 -26.84 51.34
CA ASN A 7 -7.37 -27.80 50.25
C ASN A 7 -6.59 -27.31 49.00
N VAL A 8 -6.13 -28.26 48.17
CA VAL A 8 -5.54 -27.96 46.85
C VAL A 8 -6.55 -27.32 45.89
N ASP A 9 -7.83 -27.64 46.03
CA ASP A 9 -8.91 -27.09 45.20
C ASP A 9 -9.15 -25.59 45.47
N ASP A 10 -8.68 -25.07 46.61
CA ASP A 10 -8.80 -23.66 46.98
C ASP A 10 -7.65 -22.81 46.43
N ILE A 11 -6.64 -23.44 45.80
CA ILE A 11 -5.47 -22.72 45.29
C ILE A 11 -5.86 -21.94 44.04
N ASP A 12 -5.71 -20.62 44.10
CA ASP A 12 -5.89 -19.75 42.93
C ASP A 12 -5.02 -20.21 41.75
N LEU A 13 -5.62 -20.24 40.55
CA LEU A 13 -4.95 -20.69 39.33
C LEU A 13 -3.60 -20.00 39.11
N PHE A 14 -3.52 -18.70 39.36
CA PHE A 14 -2.27 -17.96 39.15
C PHE A 14 -1.18 -18.42 40.11
N THR A 15 -1.48 -18.49 41.41
CA THR A 15 -0.54 -18.91 42.45
C THR A 15 -0.14 -20.37 42.27
N GLY A 16 -1.09 -21.26 41.94
CA GLY A 16 -0.81 -22.66 41.63
C GLY A 16 0.09 -22.81 40.41
N GLY A 17 -0.26 -22.15 39.30
CA GLY A 17 0.45 -22.27 38.03
C GLY A 17 1.90 -21.76 38.06
N ILE A 18 2.20 -20.66 38.77
CA ILE A 18 3.59 -20.18 38.93
C ILE A 18 4.41 -21.05 39.90
N ALA A 19 3.76 -21.80 40.78
CA ALA A 19 4.43 -22.65 41.77
C ALA A 19 4.83 -24.03 41.22
N GLU A 20 4.32 -24.39 40.05
CA GLU A 20 4.69 -25.63 39.36
C GLU A 20 6.13 -25.57 38.83
N LYS A 21 6.77 -26.75 38.76
CA LYS A 21 8.09 -26.87 38.13
C LYS A 21 7.97 -26.69 36.62
N PRO A 22 8.86 -25.92 35.97
CA PRO A 22 8.83 -25.77 34.52
C PRO A 22 8.94 -27.09 33.77
N VAL A 23 8.26 -27.18 32.63
CA VAL A 23 8.41 -28.29 31.69
C VAL A 23 9.81 -28.28 31.06
N HIS A 24 10.29 -29.42 30.56
CA HIS A 24 11.60 -29.49 29.91
C HIS A 24 11.70 -28.53 28.72
N GLY A 25 12.70 -27.65 28.72
CA GLY A 25 12.91 -26.62 27.70
C GLY A 25 11.93 -25.44 27.75
N GLY A 26 11.05 -25.37 28.76
CA GLY A 26 10.09 -24.28 28.94
C GLY A 26 10.34 -23.49 30.23
N SER A 27 9.63 -22.36 30.37
CA SER A 27 9.71 -21.48 31.54
C SER A 27 8.50 -21.57 32.47
N VAL A 28 7.47 -22.34 32.10
CA VAL A 28 6.21 -22.47 32.86
C VAL A 28 5.91 -23.93 33.18
N GLY A 29 5.14 -24.15 34.24
CA GLY A 29 4.69 -25.48 34.63
C GLY A 29 3.64 -26.08 33.67
N PRO A 30 3.33 -27.38 33.82
CA PRO A 30 2.40 -28.10 32.94
C PRO A 30 1.02 -27.44 32.78
N THR A 31 0.44 -26.89 33.85
CA THR A 31 -0.89 -26.27 33.81
C THR A 31 -0.88 -25.03 32.93
N PHE A 32 0.09 -24.13 33.15
CA PHE A 32 0.25 -22.94 32.31
C PHE A 32 0.70 -23.27 30.89
N ALA A 33 1.54 -24.28 30.69
CA ALA A 33 1.90 -24.74 29.35
C ALA A 33 0.66 -25.17 28.56
N CYS A 34 -0.27 -25.90 29.21
CA CYS A 34 -1.54 -26.30 28.61
C CYS A 34 -2.43 -25.09 28.27
N VAL A 35 -2.69 -24.23 29.26
CA VAL A 35 -3.56 -23.05 29.08
C VAL A 35 -3.02 -22.11 28.01
N LEU A 36 -1.73 -21.75 28.08
CA LEU A 36 -1.08 -20.88 27.09
C LEU A 36 -1.05 -21.54 25.71
N GLY A 37 -0.68 -22.81 25.63
CA GLY A 37 -0.62 -23.55 24.36
C GLY A 37 -1.97 -23.60 23.65
N LEU A 38 -3.05 -23.92 24.39
CA LEU A 38 -4.41 -23.90 23.85
C LEU A 38 -4.83 -22.50 23.41
N GLN A 39 -4.50 -21.47 24.19
CA GLN A 39 -4.84 -20.08 23.85
C GLN A 39 -4.13 -19.63 22.57
N PHE A 40 -2.81 -19.81 22.48
CA PHE A 40 -2.04 -19.43 21.28
C PHE A 40 -2.44 -20.25 20.05
N GLN A 41 -2.77 -21.54 20.22
CA GLN A 41 -3.29 -22.36 19.12
C GLN A 41 -4.61 -21.79 18.58
N LYS A 42 -5.54 -21.41 19.46
CA LYS A 42 -6.82 -20.80 19.07
C LYS A 42 -6.60 -19.45 18.40
N LEU A 43 -5.72 -18.59 18.95
CA LEU A 43 -5.37 -17.31 18.33
C LEU A 43 -4.83 -17.51 16.91
N LYS A 44 -3.90 -18.46 16.70
CA LYS A 44 -3.37 -18.75 15.37
C LYS A 44 -4.43 -19.30 14.41
N LYS A 45 -5.22 -20.30 14.83
CA LYS A 45 -6.16 -21.01 13.94
C LYS A 45 -7.45 -20.23 13.64
N CYS A 46 -7.88 -19.38 14.57
CA CYS A 46 -9.14 -18.63 14.45
C CYS A 46 -8.94 -17.21 13.92
N ASP A 47 -7.71 -16.80 13.64
CA ASP A 47 -7.42 -15.53 12.98
C ASP A 47 -7.42 -15.71 11.45
N ARG A 48 -8.44 -15.13 10.80
CA ARG A 48 -8.55 -15.13 9.33
C ARG A 48 -7.35 -14.46 8.66
N PHE A 49 -6.74 -13.49 9.34
CA PHE A 49 -5.62 -12.71 8.86
C PHE A 49 -4.27 -13.21 9.40
N TRP A 50 -4.23 -14.43 9.95
CA TRP A 50 -2.96 -15.07 10.27
C TRP A 50 -2.03 -15.04 9.03
N PHE A 51 -0.80 -14.56 9.19
CA PHE A 51 0.06 -14.23 8.04
C PHE A 51 0.41 -15.44 7.15
N GLU A 52 0.30 -16.67 7.65
CA GLU A 52 0.47 -17.91 6.86
C GLU A 52 -0.86 -18.53 6.42
N THR A 53 -1.96 -17.75 6.43
CA THR A 53 -3.27 -18.23 5.99
C THR A 53 -3.24 -18.70 4.53
N SER A 54 -4.06 -19.69 4.21
CA SER A 54 -4.25 -20.18 2.84
C SER A 54 -5.44 -19.53 2.13
N ASP A 55 -6.18 -18.64 2.81
CA ASP A 55 -7.31 -17.90 2.23
C ASP A 55 -6.82 -17.03 1.05
N PRO A 56 -7.24 -17.33 -0.20
CA PRO A 56 -6.74 -16.66 -1.39
C PRO A 56 -7.07 -15.16 -1.44
N PHE A 57 -8.06 -14.70 -0.67
CA PHE A 57 -8.48 -13.29 -0.67
C PHE A 57 -7.66 -12.40 0.26
N VAL A 58 -6.95 -12.97 1.23
CA VAL A 58 -6.18 -12.20 2.24
C VAL A 58 -4.76 -12.68 2.47
N ARG A 59 -4.38 -13.85 1.94
CA ARG A 59 -3.01 -14.38 2.07
C ARG A 59 -1.99 -13.45 1.43
N PHE A 60 -0.78 -13.45 2.00
CA PHE A 60 0.40 -12.93 1.32
C PHE A 60 0.77 -13.82 0.13
N THR A 61 1.48 -13.26 -0.84
CA THR A 61 2.12 -14.05 -1.90
C THR A 61 3.29 -14.85 -1.33
N GLU A 62 3.72 -15.91 -2.01
CA GLU A 62 4.90 -16.69 -1.58
C GLU A 62 6.18 -15.85 -1.50
N SER A 63 6.34 -14.86 -2.40
CA SER A 63 7.46 -13.93 -2.36
C SER A 63 7.41 -13.07 -1.09
N GLN A 64 6.25 -12.48 -0.77
CA GLN A 64 6.05 -11.70 0.45
C GLN A 64 6.27 -12.54 1.71
N LEU A 65 5.76 -13.78 1.74
CA LEU A 65 5.91 -14.68 2.89
C LEU A 65 7.38 -15.09 3.10
N THR A 66 8.13 -15.28 2.02
CA THR A 66 9.58 -15.54 2.07
C THR A 66 10.32 -14.37 2.71
N GLU A 67 9.94 -13.13 2.38
CA GLU A 67 10.52 -11.93 2.98
C GLU A 67 10.16 -11.77 4.45
N ILE A 68 8.89 -12.00 4.85
CA ILE A 68 8.45 -11.96 6.25
C ILE A 68 9.23 -12.96 7.10
N ARG A 69 9.46 -14.18 6.60
CA ARG A 69 10.17 -15.25 7.34
C ARG A 69 11.65 -14.96 7.62
N LYS A 70 12.26 -14.00 6.92
CA LYS A 70 13.65 -13.57 7.19
C LYS A 70 13.76 -12.67 8.42
N ILE A 71 12.66 -12.03 8.82
CA ILE A 71 12.67 -11.04 9.90
C ILE A 71 13.06 -11.72 11.21
N SER A 72 13.99 -11.11 11.92
CA SER A 72 14.38 -11.49 13.28
C SER A 72 14.13 -10.33 14.24
N PHE A 73 13.87 -10.63 15.51
CA PHE A 73 13.69 -9.58 16.52
C PHE A 73 14.95 -8.73 16.70
N ALA A 74 16.14 -9.33 16.53
CA ALA A 74 17.41 -8.62 16.48
C ALA A 74 17.44 -7.55 15.38
N LYS A 75 16.97 -7.90 14.18
CA LYS A 75 16.92 -6.95 13.06
C LYS A 75 15.97 -5.79 13.33
N ILE A 76 14.79 -6.08 13.88
CA ILE A 76 13.81 -5.04 14.25
C ILE A 76 14.43 -4.04 15.23
N ILE A 77 15.13 -4.52 16.26
CA ILE A 77 15.80 -3.64 17.22
C ILE A 77 16.88 -2.80 16.53
N CYS A 78 17.74 -3.41 15.72
CA CYS A 78 18.79 -2.71 14.97
C CYS A 78 18.25 -1.60 14.05
N GLU A 79 17.16 -1.85 13.32
CA GLU A 79 16.60 -0.87 12.38
C GLU A 79 15.86 0.28 13.07
N ASN A 80 15.50 0.13 14.35
CA ASN A 80 14.72 1.10 15.11
C ASN A 80 15.47 1.69 16.32
N SER A 81 16.80 1.50 16.39
CA SER A 81 17.62 2.00 17.51
C SER A 81 18.88 2.68 16.99
N ASP A 82 19.02 3.98 17.26
CA ASP A 82 20.16 4.78 16.76
C ASP A 82 21.52 4.33 17.30
N SER A 83 21.55 3.77 18.52
CA SER A 83 22.79 3.45 19.22
C SER A 83 23.19 1.97 19.16
N ILE A 84 22.34 1.09 18.60
CA ILE A 84 22.57 -0.35 18.62
C ILE A 84 23.12 -0.80 17.27
N ASN A 85 24.42 -1.08 17.23
CA ASN A 85 25.11 -1.59 16.03
C ASN A 85 25.60 -3.04 16.16
N LEU A 86 25.57 -3.59 17.38
CA LEU A 86 26.06 -4.92 17.72
C LEU A 86 25.06 -5.59 18.67
N ILE A 87 24.48 -6.72 18.25
CA ILE A 87 23.43 -7.42 18.98
C ILE A 87 23.54 -8.94 18.80
N GLN A 88 23.10 -9.71 19.79
CA GLN A 88 22.95 -11.16 19.67
C GLN A 88 21.85 -11.51 18.66
N ARG A 89 22.01 -12.64 17.96
CA ARG A 89 21.09 -13.05 16.89
C ARG A 89 19.73 -13.46 17.44
N GLN A 90 19.71 -14.20 18.54
CA GLN A 90 18.49 -14.59 19.27
C GLN A 90 18.36 -13.71 20.51
N VAL A 91 17.58 -12.63 20.43
CA VAL A 91 17.50 -11.62 21.51
C VAL A 91 16.83 -12.14 22.79
N MET A 92 15.95 -13.13 22.66
CA MET A 92 15.23 -13.72 23.80
C MET A 92 16.05 -14.79 24.53
N ASP A 93 17.17 -15.22 23.93
CA ASP A 93 18.12 -16.13 24.55
C ASP A 93 19.24 -15.35 25.24
N LEU A 94 19.87 -15.97 26.24
CA LEU A 94 21.05 -15.39 26.86
C LEU A 94 22.18 -15.24 25.82
N PRO A 95 22.96 -14.15 25.89
CA PRO A 95 24.12 -13.99 25.04
C PRO A 95 25.18 -15.05 25.40
N ASP A 96 25.76 -15.67 24.37
CA ASP A 96 26.83 -16.65 24.53
C ASP A 96 27.84 -16.50 23.38
N SER A 97 29.14 -16.60 23.69
CA SER A 97 30.19 -16.35 22.71
C SER A 97 30.19 -17.34 21.53
N PHE A 98 29.58 -18.52 21.68
CA PHE A 98 29.56 -19.57 20.66
C PHE A 98 28.15 -19.86 20.16
N LEU A 99 27.19 -20.04 21.07
CA LEU A 99 25.81 -20.45 20.74
C LEU A 99 24.93 -19.28 20.29
N ASN A 100 25.16 -18.08 20.82
CA ASN A 100 24.39 -16.87 20.49
C ASN A 100 25.28 -15.62 20.48
N PRO A 101 26.31 -15.60 19.61
CA PRO A 101 27.29 -14.52 19.59
C PRO A 101 26.63 -13.23 19.12
N ARG A 102 27.17 -12.12 19.62
CA ARG A 102 26.82 -10.81 19.08
C ARG A 102 27.37 -10.64 17.66
N SER A 103 26.56 -10.07 16.80
CA SER A 103 26.89 -9.77 15.41
C SER A 103 26.52 -8.34 15.05
N LEU A 104 27.23 -7.78 14.09
CA LEU A 104 26.94 -6.44 13.59
C LEU A 104 25.60 -6.41 12.87
N CYS A 105 24.83 -5.34 13.09
CA CYS A 105 23.46 -5.20 12.56
C CYS A 105 23.37 -5.32 11.03
N HIS A 106 24.41 -4.91 10.30
CA HIS A 106 24.46 -5.03 8.83
C HIS A 106 24.57 -6.48 8.34
N ASN A 107 25.07 -7.40 9.18
CA ASN A 107 25.15 -8.82 8.84
C ASN A 107 23.82 -9.57 9.07
N LEU A 108 22.84 -8.92 9.70
CA LEU A 108 21.52 -9.51 9.91
C LEU A 108 20.68 -9.35 8.64
N PRO A 109 19.95 -10.40 8.21
CA PRO A 109 19.06 -10.34 7.05
C PRO A 109 18.07 -9.17 7.13
N SER A 110 17.91 -8.43 6.04
CA SER A 110 16.89 -7.40 5.89
C SER A 110 15.70 -7.91 5.09
N ILE A 111 14.53 -7.32 5.30
CA ILE A 111 13.35 -7.52 4.46
C ILE A 111 13.50 -6.78 3.12
N ASP A 112 13.19 -7.44 2.00
CA ASP A 112 13.05 -6.77 0.71
C ASP A 112 11.60 -6.36 0.43
N LEU A 113 11.32 -5.05 0.52
CA LEU A 113 9.98 -4.51 0.29
C LEU A 113 9.58 -4.45 -1.20
N ASN A 114 10.47 -4.79 -2.13
CA ASN A 114 10.11 -4.90 -3.55
C ASN A 114 9.04 -5.97 -3.80
N ALA A 115 8.90 -6.97 -2.92
CA ALA A 115 7.83 -7.96 -3.00
C ALA A 115 6.41 -7.39 -2.78
N TRP A 116 6.29 -6.16 -2.24
CA TRP A 116 5.02 -5.43 -2.09
C TRP A 116 4.83 -4.36 -3.16
N LYS A 117 5.80 -4.21 -4.08
CA LYS A 117 5.66 -3.28 -5.18
C LYS A 117 4.50 -3.73 -6.06
N GLU A 118 3.42 -2.95 -6.06
CA GLU A 118 2.33 -3.17 -7.00
C GLU A 118 2.87 -2.94 -8.42
N ILE A 119 2.69 -3.93 -9.29
CA ILE A 119 2.87 -3.70 -10.72
C ILE A 119 1.72 -2.78 -11.12
N THR A 120 1.99 -1.50 -11.28
CA THR A 120 1.05 -0.55 -11.87
C THR A 120 0.76 -1.04 -13.28
N SER A 121 -0.38 -1.69 -13.45
CA SER A 121 -0.93 -1.97 -14.78
C SER A 121 -1.04 -0.62 -15.48
N THR A 122 -0.28 -0.41 -16.55
CA THR A 122 -0.46 0.79 -17.34
C THR A 122 -1.60 0.54 -18.31
N CYS A 123 -2.56 1.46 -18.36
CA CYS A 123 -3.57 1.43 -19.40
C CYS A 123 -3.06 2.23 -20.60
N GLU A 124 -3.14 1.64 -21.79
CA GLU A 124 -2.99 2.37 -23.04
C GLU A 124 -4.30 3.13 -23.32
N ILE A 125 -4.22 4.46 -23.38
CA ILE A 125 -5.40 5.33 -23.62
C ILE A 125 -5.38 5.89 -25.05
N SER A 126 -4.19 6.11 -25.60
CA SER A 126 -3.91 6.49 -26.98
C SER A 126 -2.55 5.88 -27.40
N THR A 127 -2.28 5.82 -28.71
CA THR A 127 -1.13 5.15 -29.38
C THR A 127 0.28 5.51 -28.89
N SER A 128 0.41 6.38 -27.88
CA SER A 128 1.68 6.77 -27.26
C SER A 128 1.58 7.13 -25.76
N ASN A 129 0.40 7.04 -25.13
CA ASN A 129 0.22 7.47 -23.74
C ASN A 129 -0.21 6.33 -22.83
N HIS A 130 0.64 6.04 -21.85
CA HIS A 130 0.45 5.04 -20.82
C HIS A 130 0.09 5.75 -19.51
N VAL A 131 -0.99 5.33 -18.87
CA VAL A 131 -1.45 5.91 -17.60
C VAL A 131 -1.46 4.83 -16.53
N GLU A 132 -0.90 5.13 -15.36
CA GLU A 132 -0.89 4.22 -14.22
C GLU A 132 -2.30 4.01 -13.66
N VAL A 133 -2.61 2.80 -13.17
CA VAL A 133 -3.87 2.54 -12.44
C VAL A 133 -4.11 3.60 -11.36
N GLY A 134 -5.32 4.16 -11.33
CA GLY A 134 -5.74 5.20 -10.39
C GLY A 134 -5.56 6.63 -10.89
N LYS A 135 -4.83 6.84 -12.01
CA LYS A 135 -4.70 8.16 -12.63
C LYS A 135 -5.72 8.35 -13.76
N SER A 136 -6.09 9.61 -13.99
CA SER A 136 -6.98 10.04 -15.06
C SER A 136 -6.28 10.95 -16.05
N MET A 137 -6.62 10.85 -17.33
CA MET A 137 -6.06 11.66 -18.41
C MET A 137 -7.14 12.01 -19.43
N ARG A 138 -7.03 13.19 -20.07
CA ARG A 138 -7.88 13.56 -21.21
C ARG A 138 -7.34 12.92 -22.47
N LYS A 139 -8.14 12.08 -23.12
CA LYS A 139 -7.83 11.48 -24.43
C LYS A 139 -8.05 12.48 -25.56
N SER A 140 -9.06 13.34 -25.40
CA SER A 140 -9.42 14.42 -26.33
C SER A 140 -10.12 15.54 -25.55
N PRO A 141 -10.40 16.72 -26.16
CA PRO A 141 -10.95 17.87 -25.44
C PRO A 141 -12.26 17.59 -24.67
N CYS A 142 -13.09 16.65 -25.15
CA CYS A 142 -14.35 16.26 -24.50
C CYS A 142 -14.40 14.81 -24.02
N VAL A 143 -13.27 14.07 -23.98
CA VAL A 143 -13.22 12.70 -23.47
C VAL A 143 -12.14 12.58 -22.40
N MET A 144 -12.55 12.11 -21.22
CA MET A 144 -11.67 11.80 -20.10
C MET A 144 -11.65 10.30 -19.86
N CYS A 145 -10.47 9.77 -19.58
CA CYS A 145 -10.26 8.36 -19.31
C CYS A 145 -9.62 8.17 -17.94
N VAL A 146 -10.03 7.13 -17.24
CA VAL A 146 -9.46 6.70 -15.96
C VAL A 146 -8.88 5.31 -16.16
N CYS A 147 -7.65 5.10 -15.69
CA CYS A 147 -7.05 3.76 -15.69
C CYS A 147 -7.47 3.00 -14.43
N THR A 148 -8.12 1.86 -14.60
CA THR A 148 -8.55 0.97 -13.52
C THR A 148 -7.79 -0.35 -13.58
N LYS A 149 -7.90 -1.20 -12.55
CA LYS A 149 -7.31 -2.55 -12.56
C LYS A 149 -7.85 -3.43 -13.71
N GLU A 150 -9.03 -3.10 -14.25
CA GLU A 150 -9.70 -3.80 -15.35
C GLU A 150 -9.37 -3.21 -16.74
N GLY A 151 -8.67 -2.07 -16.81
CA GLY A 151 -8.32 -1.36 -18.05
C GLY A 151 -8.72 0.12 -18.06
N SER A 152 -8.58 0.78 -19.22
CA SER A 152 -8.96 2.19 -19.39
C SER A 152 -10.47 2.35 -19.60
N GLN A 153 -11.12 3.11 -18.72
CA GLN A 153 -12.53 3.48 -18.87
C GLN A 153 -12.61 4.94 -19.31
N CYS A 154 -13.10 5.18 -20.53
CA CYS A 154 -13.25 6.52 -21.11
C CYS A 154 -14.70 6.97 -21.10
N SER A 155 -14.95 8.21 -20.69
CA SER A 155 -16.29 8.82 -20.63
C SER A 155 -16.29 10.21 -21.24
N SER A 156 -17.44 10.57 -21.83
CA SER A 156 -17.69 11.91 -22.36
C SER A 156 -17.79 12.93 -21.22
N MET A 157 -17.03 14.01 -21.33
CA MET A 157 -17.11 15.16 -20.42
C MET A 157 -18.29 16.04 -20.82
N ARG A 158 -18.95 16.64 -19.83
CA ARG A 158 -19.98 17.66 -20.08
C ARG A 158 -19.31 19.01 -20.32
N VAL A 159 -19.49 19.57 -21.52
CA VAL A 159 -19.03 20.91 -21.87
C VAL A 159 -20.09 21.93 -21.43
N THR A 160 -19.73 22.80 -20.48
CA THR A 160 -20.62 23.87 -20.01
C THR A 160 -20.55 25.11 -20.90
N ASN A 161 -19.38 25.39 -21.49
CA ASN A 161 -19.18 26.54 -22.37
C ASN A 161 -18.20 26.23 -23.50
N CYS A 162 -18.73 26.14 -24.72
CA CYS A 162 -17.96 25.85 -25.93
C CYS A 162 -17.03 27.00 -26.36
N PHE A 163 -17.34 28.26 -26.01
CA PHE A 163 -16.45 29.39 -26.28
C PHE A 163 -15.20 29.32 -25.40
N THR A 164 -15.34 28.93 -24.13
CA THR A 164 -14.19 28.70 -23.24
C THR A 164 -13.35 27.53 -23.75
N LEU A 165 -13.97 26.46 -24.25
CA LEU A 165 -13.24 25.33 -24.83
C LEU A 165 -12.37 25.75 -26.02
N LEU A 166 -12.86 26.68 -26.86
CA LEU A 166 -12.14 27.26 -28.00
C LEU A 166 -10.97 28.18 -27.61
N THR A 167 -10.91 28.64 -26.36
CA THR A 167 -9.74 29.36 -25.85
C THR A 167 -8.62 28.42 -25.40
N ILE A 168 -8.92 27.14 -25.18
CA ILE A 168 -7.98 26.14 -24.66
C ILE A 168 -7.52 25.17 -25.75
N TYR A 169 -8.40 24.80 -26.69
CA TYR A 169 -8.14 23.85 -27.77
C TYR A 169 -8.41 24.47 -29.14
N SER A 170 -7.69 24.02 -30.15
CA SER A 170 -7.87 24.49 -31.52
C SER A 170 -9.22 24.02 -32.10
N MET A 171 -9.73 24.79 -33.07
CA MET A 171 -10.94 24.41 -33.83
C MET A 171 -10.82 23.02 -34.46
N GLN A 172 -9.63 22.62 -34.91
CA GLN A 172 -9.40 21.31 -35.52
C GLN A 172 -9.51 20.17 -34.49
N GLU A 173 -8.94 20.33 -33.29
CA GLU A 173 -9.05 19.34 -32.21
C GLU A 173 -10.49 19.14 -31.73
N ILE A 174 -11.26 20.21 -31.67
CA ILE A 174 -12.67 20.18 -31.25
C ILE A 174 -13.56 19.52 -32.32
N VAL A 175 -13.28 19.75 -33.60
CA VAL A 175 -14.05 19.14 -34.71
C VAL A 175 -13.73 17.65 -34.89
N ASN A 176 -12.49 17.25 -34.61
CA ASN A 176 -12.07 15.85 -34.67
C ASN A 176 -12.58 15.01 -33.48
N ASP A 177 -12.93 15.65 -32.36
CA ASP A 177 -13.58 15.01 -31.23
C ASP A 177 -15.09 14.87 -31.49
N SER A 178 -15.56 13.62 -31.65
CA SER A 178 -16.97 13.31 -31.93
C SER A 178 -17.92 13.76 -30.82
N VAL A 179 -17.47 13.76 -29.56
CA VAL A 179 -18.25 14.20 -28.39
C VAL A 179 -18.34 15.72 -28.39
N CYS A 180 -17.23 16.42 -28.60
CA CYS A 180 -17.24 17.89 -28.70
C CYS A 180 -18.09 18.36 -29.88
N LYS A 181 -18.01 17.68 -31.02
CA LYS A 181 -18.78 18.02 -32.22
C LYS A 181 -20.28 18.02 -31.98
N VAL A 182 -20.77 17.09 -31.15
CA VAL A 182 -22.19 17.02 -30.76
C VAL A 182 -22.53 18.10 -29.74
N GLN A 183 -21.74 18.23 -28.67
CA GLN A 183 -22.04 19.17 -27.58
C GLN A 183 -21.88 20.64 -27.98
N CYS A 184 -20.98 20.95 -28.91
CA CYS A 184 -20.69 22.29 -29.41
C CYS A 184 -21.21 22.57 -30.82
N ALA A 185 -22.13 21.74 -31.33
CA ALA A 185 -22.66 21.87 -32.69
C ALA A 185 -23.22 23.27 -33.00
N PHE A 186 -23.82 23.95 -32.00
CA PHE A 186 -24.35 25.31 -32.18
C PHE A 186 -23.25 26.34 -32.46
N VAL A 187 -22.12 26.30 -31.73
CA VAL A 187 -20.98 27.20 -31.98
C VAL A 187 -20.30 26.86 -33.31
N LEU A 188 -20.11 25.57 -33.58
CA LEU A 188 -19.47 25.11 -34.82
C LEU A 188 -20.29 25.45 -36.08
N ARG A 189 -21.62 25.58 -35.98
CA ARG A 189 -22.50 26.05 -37.06
C ARG A 189 -22.56 27.57 -37.20
N LEU A 190 -22.18 28.30 -36.16
CA LEU A 190 -22.01 29.76 -36.18
C LEU A 190 -20.61 30.16 -36.68
N ALA A 191 -19.61 29.27 -36.55
CA ALA A 191 -18.25 29.48 -37.04
C ALA A 191 -18.14 29.78 -38.56
N PRO A 192 -18.96 29.24 -39.49
CA PRO A 192 -18.95 29.65 -40.89
C PRO A 192 -19.48 31.08 -41.11
N LYS A 193 -20.04 31.73 -40.07
CA LYS A 193 -20.54 33.11 -40.12
C LYS A 193 -19.67 34.12 -39.36
N VAL A 194 -18.62 33.67 -38.66
CA VAL A 194 -17.57 34.55 -38.15
C VAL A 194 -16.45 34.55 -39.18
N ASN A 195 -16.53 35.51 -40.09
CA ASN A 195 -15.54 35.74 -41.12
C ASN A 195 -14.15 35.89 -40.47
N LEU A 196 -13.24 34.98 -40.79
CA LEU A 196 -11.79 35.15 -40.67
C LEU A 196 -11.37 36.26 -41.63
N ASN A 197 -11.74 37.50 -41.34
CA ASN A 197 -11.28 38.71 -42.01
C ASN A 197 -11.54 39.92 -41.11
N SER A 198 -10.87 39.94 -39.96
CA SER A 198 -10.50 41.19 -39.31
C SER A 198 -9.06 41.05 -38.83
N ASN A 199 -8.15 41.26 -39.78
CA ASN A 199 -6.82 41.75 -39.45
C ASN A 199 -6.99 43.16 -38.85
N SER A 200 -7.11 43.23 -37.54
CA SER A 200 -6.86 44.46 -36.80
C SER A 200 -6.25 44.09 -35.47
N ASN A 201 -4.92 44.26 -35.42
CA ASN A 201 -4.15 44.46 -34.21
C ASN A 201 -4.94 45.29 -33.19
N ALA A 202 -5.32 44.68 -32.06
CA ALA A 202 -5.46 45.34 -30.77
C ALA A 202 -5.94 44.30 -29.74
N PHE A 203 -5.02 43.71 -28.98
CA PHE A 203 -5.00 43.90 -27.52
C PHE A 203 -3.68 43.34 -26.98
N SER A 204 -2.86 44.29 -26.55
CA SER A 204 -1.59 44.21 -25.84
C SER A 204 -1.25 42.86 -25.20
N ARG A 205 -0.11 42.29 -25.61
CA ARG A 205 0.69 41.41 -24.77
C ARG A 205 1.05 42.18 -23.49
N ARG A 206 0.43 41.84 -22.36
CA ARG A 206 1.06 42.04 -21.07
C ARG A 206 1.88 40.79 -20.76
N SER A 207 3.17 40.94 -20.98
CA SER A 207 4.21 40.15 -20.33
C SER A 207 4.05 40.31 -18.82
N THR A 208 3.79 39.21 -18.13
CA THR A 208 4.16 39.06 -16.72
C THR A 208 4.81 37.71 -16.60
N ASN A 209 6.13 37.76 -16.47
CA ASN A 209 6.96 36.68 -15.96
C ASN A 209 6.39 36.23 -14.61
N LEU A 210 6.19 34.93 -14.44
CA LEU A 210 6.40 34.29 -13.16
C LEU A 210 7.16 32.99 -13.41
N PHE A 211 8.48 33.09 -13.25
CA PHE A 211 9.30 31.99 -12.74
C PHE A 211 9.50 32.27 -11.25
N VAL A 212 9.38 31.20 -10.46
CA VAL A 212 9.61 31.07 -9.00
C VAL A 212 8.52 31.66 -8.10
#